data_AF-A0A971PFL6-F1
#
_entry.id   AF-A0A971PFL6-F1
#
_cell.length_a   1.000
_cell.length_b   1.000
_cell.length_c   1.000
_cell.angle_alpha   90.00
_cell.angle_beta   90.00
_cell.angle_gamma   90.00
#
_symmetry.space_group_name_H-M   'P 1'
#
loop_
_entity.id
_entity.type
_entity.pdbx_description
1 polymer ?
#
loop_
_entity_poly.entity_id
_entity_poly.type
_entity_poly.pdbx_seq_one_letter_code
_entity_poly.pdbx_strand_id
1 'polypeptide(L)'
;MKRFNNQQGLALTLVLALMVIATILGFAVMNVVDAQTLMVSRHQQREQALHFAEAGIHSYMAQLSKDSKYYKTTAMQNTNTPFESAGYFRLTVDAPNSSSPYVIISSTGWANNSDIKRTVEVKLQKKEFVRNLITTNVGGDRFWYTNRFIRGDVINGPLHMNGDLVVDGYHGDGQTGPVFTGPVTYSGNFIEIIGGASELIDAIDIFDWLPNTDSTVDFQAGNPVNVDRMGLPSSNENLKTIANYVFNGRTCIHIENSSVKVKDKEGAETTLTIPEDGLVIYVEGTTGNNKWSKEIANVYMSGVLNGRLTIAAENDIYITANDPTIWNNPGTTTAAAGGITYADLGSTAITSQSDLETALLNCNDMLGLIANRNVRILHYNWPKAGGSWYGTRLDVAPTTINIHASIFAVTGSFEYEEHTSGSTKGNVNLIGSITQYKTGPLAGFAVNLMDLPAPYDILNERSSGYGKNYWHDPRLMYELPPNFLEPTNSGWEIIEWREKSNPSTLSWFRESVPAAGIIILNIK
;
A
#
# COMPACT_ATOMS: atom_id res chain seq x y z
N MET A 1 70.31 -75.80 -34.06
CA MET A 1 70.28 -74.37 -34.44
C MET A 1 69.01 -73.73 -33.88
N LYS A 2 69.10 -72.99 -32.76
CA LYS A 2 68.00 -72.17 -32.25
C LYS A 2 67.94 -70.87 -33.06
N ARG A 3 66.93 -70.70 -33.92
CA ARG A 3 66.60 -69.39 -34.51
C ARG A 3 65.84 -68.59 -33.45
N PHE A 4 66.50 -67.60 -32.84
CA PHE A 4 65.80 -66.56 -32.10
C PHE A 4 65.01 -65.74 -33.11
N ASN A 5 63.69 -65.85 -33.10
CA ASN A 5 62.82 -64.96 -33.86
C ASN A 5 63.01 -63.55 -33.33
N ASN A 6 63.57 -62.67 -34.16
CA ASN A 6 63.89 -61.31 -33.79
C ASN A 6 62.60 -60.48 -33.66
N GLN A 7 61.94 -60.50 -32.48
CA GLN A 7 60.74 -59.70 -32.18
C GLN A 7 61.04 -58.20 -31.95
N GLN A 8 62.28 -57.76 -32.15
CA GLN A 8 62.71 -56.38 -31.92
C GLN A 8 62.01 -55.36 -32.84
N GLY A 9 61.58 -55.75 -34.04
CA GLY A 9 60.87 -54.85 -34.98
C GLY A 9 59.43 -54.56 -34.58
N LEU A 10 58.65 -55.59 -34.21
CA LEU A 10 57.25 -55.46 -33.78
C LEU A 10 57.13 -54.74 -32.42
N ALA A 11 58.05 -55.03 -31.49
CA ALA A 11 58.11 -54.34 -30.21
C ALA A 11 58.37 -52.84 -30.37
N LEU A 12 59.26 -52.44 -31.30
CA LEU A 12 59.55 -51.03 -31.57
C LEU A 12 58.33 -50.28 -32.14
N THR A 13 57.60 -50.88 -33.08
CA THR A 13 56.38 -50.28 -33.66
C THR A 13 55.26 -50.14 -32.63
N LEU A 14 55.08 -51.13 -31.75
CA LEU A 14 54.10 -51.07 -30.65
C LEU A 14 54.45 -49.96 -29.64
N VAL A 15 55.72 -49.86 -29.25
CA VAL A 15 56.20 -48.83 -28.33
C VAL A 15 56.08 -47.43 -28.95
N LEU A 16 56.38 -47.27 -30.25
CA LEU A 16 56.16 -46.03 -30.99
C LEU A 16 54.67 -45.66 -31.05
N ALA A 17 53.78 -46.60 -31.37
CA ALA A 17 52.35 -46.35 -31.40
C ALA A 17 51.81 -45.95 -30.01
N LEU A 18 52.26 -46.63 -28.95
CA LEU A 18 51.93 -46.28 -27.57
C LEU A 18 52.47 -44.90 -27.17
N MET A 19 53.69 -44.54 -27.59
CA MET A 19 54.25 -43.20 -27.35
C MET A 19 53.45 -42.11 -28.10
N VAL A 20 53.04 -42.36 -29.34
CA VAL A 20 52.21 -41.42 -30.10
C VAL A 20 50.85 -41.22 -29.43
N ILE A 21 50.19 -42.32 -29.03
CA ILE A 21 48.91 -42.26 -28.31
C ILE A 21 49.08 -41.52 -26.98
N ALA A 22 50.12 -41.83 -26.19
CA ALA A 22 50.39 -41.16 -24.92
C ALA A 22 50.67 -39.65 -25.11
N THR A 23 51.36 -39.28 -26.20
CA THR A 23 51.63 -37.88 -26.54
C THR A 23 50.35 -37.13 -26.91
N ILE A 24 49.50 -37.73 -27.75
CA ILE A 24 48.19 -37.15 -28.13
C ILE A 24 47.31 -36.97 -26.88
N LEU A 25 47.25 -37.98 -26.01
CA LEU A 25 46.52 -37.89 -24.75
C LEU A 25 47.09 -36.81 -23.82
N GLY A 26 48.42 -36.69 -23.74
CA GLY A 26 49.07 -35.63 -22.98
C GLY A 26 48.69 -34.23 -23.47
N PHE A 27 48.71 -34.00 -24.78
CA PHE A 27 48.25 -32.73 -25.37
C PHE A 27 46.76 -32.48 -25.18
N ALA A 28 45.91 -33.50 -25.26
CA ALA A 28 44.48 -33.38 -25.02
C ALA A 28 44.19 -32.95 -23.56
N VAL A 29 44.87 -33.58 -22.59
CA VAL A 29 44.74 -33.22 -21.16
C VAL A 29 45.18 -31.78 -20.92
N MET A 30 46.31 -31.35 -21.50
CA MET A 30 46.79 -29.97 -21.33
C MET A 30 45.78 -28.94 -21.86
N ASN A 31 45.22 -29.16 -23.05
CA ASN A 31 44.20 -28.28 -23.62
C ASN A 31 42.94 -28.21 -22.75
N VAL A 32 42.51 -29.33 -22.16
CA VAL A 32 41.37 -29.36 -21.23
C VAL A 32 41.69 -28.57 -19.96
N VAL A 33 42.89 -28.71 -19.39
CA VAL A 33 43.32 -27.96 -18.19
C VAL A 33 43.38 -26.47 -18.47
N ASP A 34 43.90 -26.04 -19.61
CA ASP A 34 43.95 -24.63 -20.00
C ASP A 34 42.54 -24.05 -20.18
N ALA A 35 41.65 -24.79 -20.86
CA ALA A 35 40.25 -24.40 -21.04
C ALA A 35 39.50 -24.31 -19.69
N GLN A 36 39.72 -25.27 -18.79
CA GLN A 36 39.14 -25.25 -17.45
C GLN A 36 39.68 -24.10 -16.61
N THR A 37 40.99 -23.83 -16.66
CA THR A 37 41.61 -22.72 -15.91
C THR A 37 41.07 -21.37 -16.36
N LEU A 38 40.92 -21.17 -17.67
CA LEU A 38 40.29 -19.96 -18.22
C LEU A 38 38.82 -19.85 -17.80
N MET A 39 38.07 -20.96 -17.83
CA MET A 39 36.67 -20.99 -17.42
C MET A 39 36.51 -20.63 -15.94
N VAL A 40 37.33 -21.21 -15.06
CA VAL A 40 37.33 -20.93 -13.61
C VAL A 40 37.69 -19.47 -13.36
N SER A 41 38.74 -18.95 -14.00
CA SER A 41 39.14 -17.55 -13.86
C SER A 41 38.02 -16.59 -14.30
N ARG A 42 37.38 -16.84 -15.45
CA ARG A 42 36.23 -16.06 -15.92
C ARG A 42 35.04 -16.17 -14.98
N HIS A 43 34.77 -17.35 -14.43
CA HIS A 43 33.70 -17.54 -13.46
C HIS A 43 33.97 -16.72 -12.19
N GLN A 44 35.17 -16.82 -11.63
CA GLN A 44 35.58 -16.02 -10.47
C GLN A 44 35.45 -14.51 -10.74
N GLN A 45 35.89 -14.03 -11.90
CA GLN A 45 35.74 -12.62 -12.29
C GLN A 45 34.28 -12.19 -12.44
N ARG A 46 33.39 -13.08 -12.91
CA ARG A 46 31.94 -12.82 -13.00
C ARG A 46 31.31 -12.71 -11.61
N GLU A 47 31.65 -13.62 -10.70
CA GLU A 47 31.16 -13.57 -9.31
C GLU A 47 31.65 -12.31 -8.59
N GLN A 48 32.91 -11.91 -8.79
CA GLN A 48 33.44 -10.65 -8.24
C GLN A 48 32.71 -9.42 -8.80
N ALA A 49 32.47 -9.39 -10.11
CA ALA A 49 31.73 -8.29 -10.74
C ALA A 49 30.28 -8.22 -10.23
N LEU A 50 29.65 -9.37 -9.98
CA LEU A 50 28.31 -9.45 -9.38
C LEU A 50 28.32 -8.93 -7.93
N HIS A 51 29.29 -9.37 -7.12
CA HIS A 51 29.45 -8.89 -5.74
C HIS A 51 29.62 -7.36 -5.66
N PHE A 52 30.42 -6.76 -6.56
CA PHE A 52 30.54 -5.30 -6.62
C PHE A 52 29.24 -4.61 -7.05
N ALA A 53 28.47 -5.22 -7.95
CA ALA A 53 27.17 -4.69 -8.34
C ALA A 53 26.20 -4.69 -7.14
N GLU A 54 26.13 -5.78 -6.39
CA GLU A 54 25.31 -5.90 -5.18
C GLU A 54 25.76 -4.94 -4.07
N ALA A 55 27.06 -4.76 -3.87
CA ALA A 55 27.60 -3.78 -2.94
C ALA A 55 27.10 -2.35 -3.26
N GLY A 56 27.00 -2.00 -4.55
CA GLY A 56 26.42 -0.74 -4.99
C GLY A 56 24.94 -0.59 -4.60
N ILE A 57 24.15 -1.66 -4.74
CA ILE A 57 22.73 -1.68 -4.31
C ILE A 57 22.63 -1.46 -2.80
N HIS A 58 23.36 -2.23 -2.00
CA HIS A 58 23.31 -2.10 -0.54
C HIS A 58 23.83 -0.75 -0.04
N SER A 59 24.86 -0.21 -0.68
CA SER A 59 25.38 1.13 -0.37
C SER A 59 24.32 2.21 -0.63
N TYR A 60 23.58 2.10 -1.74
CA TYR A 60 22.50 3.03 -2.03
C TYR A 60 21.30 2.86 -1.08
N MET A 61 20.91 1.61 -0.76
CA MET A 61 19.89 1.33 0.25
C MET A 61 20.24 1.94 1.61
N ALA A 62 21.52 1.95 1.99
CA ALA A 62 22.00 2.59 3.22
C ALA A 62 21.93 4.12 3.21
N GLN A 63 21.86 4.75 2.03
CA GLN A 63 21.56 6.19 1.93
C GLN A 63 20.06 6.44 1.96
N LEU A 64 19.28 5.60 1.26
CA LEU A 64 17.82 5.64 1.29
C LEU A 64 17.23 5.43 2.69
N SER A 65 17.92 4.68 3.56
CA SER A 65 17.51 4.51 4.97
C SER A 65 17.78 5.74 5.83
N LYS A 66 18.72 6.62 5.43
CA LYS A 66 19.00 7.89 6.12
C LYS A 66 18.09 9.01 5.62
N ASP A 67 17.89 9.07 4.31
CA ASP A 67 16.98 10.00 3.65
C ASP A 67 16.08 9.22 2.69
N SER A 68 14.81 9.08 3.05
CA SER A 68 13.84 8.35 2.23
C SER A 68 13.61 9.01 0.87
N LYS A 69 13.94 10.29 0.69
CA LYS A 69 13.81 11.03 -0.56
C LYS A 69 15.14 11.15 -1.32
N TYR A 70 16.16 10.38 -0.93
CA TYR A 70 17.50 10.42 -1.55
C TYR A 70 17.49 10.16 -3.07
N TYR A 71 16.49 9.43 -3.58
CA TYR A 71 16.26 9.23 -5.02
C TYR A 71 16.02 10.51 -5.83
N LYS A 72 15.66 11.63 -5.18
CA LYS A 72 15.56 12.95 -5.82
C LYS A 72 16.93 13.59 -6.07
N THR A 73 17.98 13.08 -5.46
CA THR A 73 19.34 13.57 -5.61
C THR A 73 20.06 12.84 -6.75
N THR A 74 21.02 13.52 -7.37
CA THR A 74 21.92 12.92 -8.37
C THR A 74 23.19 12.33 -7.75
N ALA A 75 23.30 12.36 -6.42
CA ALA A 75 24.47 11.87 -5.70
C ALA A 75 24.64 10.35 -5.90
N MET A 76 25.88 9.90 -6.08
CA MET A 76 26.27 8.51 -6.41
C MET A 76 25.81 8.00 -7.79
N GLN A 77 24.91 8.69 -8.48
CA GLN A 77 24.48 8.31 -9.80
C GLN A 77 25.60 8.53 -10.82
N ASN A 78 25.71 7.60 -11.77
CA ASN A 78 26.63 7.65 -12.90
C ASN A 78 28.11 7.87 -12.55
N THR A 79 28.49 7.65 -11.29
CA THR A 79 29.84 7.87 -10.79
C THR A 79 30.49 6.53 -10.47
N ASN A 80 31.72 6.34 -10.94
CA ASN A 80 32.50 5.14 -10.64
C ASN A 80 32.97 5.22 -9.18
N THR A 81 32.32 4.47 -8.31
CA THR A 81 32.60 4.48 -6.87
C THR A 81 33.50 3.30 -6.52
N PRO A 82 34.68 3.52 -5.93
CA PRO A 82 35.56 2.43 -5.54
C PRO A 82 34.98 1.64 -4.37
N PHE A 83 35.16 0.32 -4.39
CA PHE A 83 34.79 -0.58 -3.31
C PHE A 83 35.96 -1.50 -2.95
N GLU A 84 36.31 -1.54 -1.65
CA GLU A 84 37.37 -2.39 -1.08
C GLU A 84 38.74 -2.34 -1.79
N SER A 85 39.04 -1.23 -2.48
CA SER A 85 40.25 -1.04 -3.31
C SER A 85 40.45 -2.08 -4.43
N ALA A 86 39.48 -2.96 -4.67
CA ALA A 86 39.58 -4.10 -5.60
C ALA A 86 38.69 -3.97 -6.85
N GLY A 87 37.66 -3.12 -6.79
CA GLY A 87 36.74 -2.90 -7.90
C GLY A 87 35.95 -1.61 -7.79
N TYR A 88 35.06 -1.41 -8.75
CA TYR A 88 34.18 -0.27 -8.84
C TYR A 88 32.74 -0.73 -9.08
N PHE A 89 31.81 0.13 -8.67
CA PHE A 89 30.43 0.05 -9.11
C PHE A 89 29.97 1.41 -9.64
N ARG A 90 28.93 1.37 -10.48
CA ARG A 90 28.25 2.55 -11.01
C ARG A 90 26.75 2.33 -10.97
N LEU A 91 26.02 3.30 -10.43
CA LEU A 91 24.58 3.23 -10.22
C LEU A 91 23.83 4.13 -11.20
N THR A 92 22.65 3.70 -11.62
CA THR A 92 21.60 4.56 -12.20
C THR A 92 20.31 4.31 -11.44
N VAL A 93 19.59 5.38 -11.13
CA VAL A 93 18.40 5.31 -10.29
C VAL A 93 17.25 6.00 -11.02
N ASP A 94 16.16 5.26 -11.19
CA ASP A 94 14.91 5.80 -11.72
C ASP A 94 13.99 6.10 -10.54
N ALA A 95 13.61 7.38 -10.43
CA ALA A 95 12.70 7.86 -9.39
C ALA A 95 11.27 7.35 -9.64
N PRO A 96 10.50 7.09 -8.57
CA PRO A 96 9.12 6.64 -8.68
C PRO A 96 8.25 7.73 -9.31
N ASN A 97 7.28 7.30 -10.11
CA ASN A 97 6.32 8.14 -10.80
C ASN A 97 4.96 7.43 -10.86
N SER A 98 3.95 8.10 -11.42
CA SER A 98 2.59 7.57 -11.53
C SER A 98 2.48 6.25 -12.30
N SER A 99 3.39 5.96 -13.24
CA SER A 99 3.41 4.70 -14.00
C SER A 99 4.25 3.60 -13.36
N SER A 100 5.21 3.96 -12.51
CA SER A 100 6.05 3.02 -11.75
C SER A 100 6.33 3.59 -10.36
N PRO A 101 5.59 3.18 -9.33
CA PRO A 101 5.71 3.71 -7.97
C PRO A 101 6.95 3.18 -7.21
N TYR A 102 7.85 2.47 -7.89
CA TYR A 102 9.03 1.84 -7.30
C TYR A 102 10.29 2.67 -7.57
N VAL A 103 11.23 2.66 -6.63
CA VAL A 103 12.60 3.13 -6.89
C VAL A 103 13.34 2.00 -7.58
N ILE A 104 13.77 2.21 -8.83
CA ILE A 104 14.51 1.18 -9.58
C ILE A 104 15.97 1.55 -9.58
N ILE A 105 16.83 0.64 -9.14
CA ILE A 105 18.28 0.85 -9.10
C ILE A 105 18.93 -0.18 -10.00
N SER A 106 19.68 0.30 -10.99
CA SER A 106 20.61 -0.52 -11.77
C SER A 106 22.04 -0.25 -11.30
N SER A 107 22.72 -1.29 -10.81
CA SER A 107 24.12 -1.24 -10.40
C SER A 107 24.97 -2.07 -11.34
N THR A 108 25.98 -1.47 -11.95
CA THR A 108 26.99 -2.17 -12.75
C THR A 108 28.29 -2.27 -11.96
N GLY A 109 28.77 -3.49 -11.70
CA GLY A 109 30.01 -3.77 -10.97
C GLY A 109 31.10 -4.37 -11.87
N TRP A 110 32.36 -4.03 -11.61
CA TRP A 110 33.54 -4.60 -12.27
C TRP A 110 34.81 -4.50 -11.41
N ALA A 111 35.74 -5.44 -11.61
CA ALA A 111 37.02 -5.45 -10.90
C ALA A 111 38.06 -4.56 -11.61
N ASN A 112 39.10 -4.10 -10.89
CA ASN A 112 40.17 -3.28 -11.47
C ASN A 112 40.93 -4.00 -12.59
N ASN A 113 41.03 -5.33 -12.50
CA ASN A 113 41.86 -6.17 -13.36
C ASN A 113 41.02 -7.03 -14.32
N SER A 114 39.76 -6.64 -14.61
CA SER A 114 38.85 -7.41 -15.46
C SER A 114 37.95 -6.50 -16.29
N ASP A 115 37.77 -6.86 -17.56
CA ASP A 115 36.79 -6.21 -18.46
C ASP A 115 35.37 -6.76 -18.29
N ILE A 116 35.20 -7.80 -17.47
CA ILE A 116 33.89 -8.41 -17.21
C ILE A 116 33.09 -7.49 -16.29
N LYS A 117 31.94 -7.05 -16.78
CA LYS A 117 30.97 -6.25 -16.03
C LYS A 117 29.67 -7.01 -15.83
N ARG A 118 29.07 -6.90 -14.66
CA ARG A 118 27.75 -7.45 -14.35
C ARG A 118 26.84 -6.35 -13.86
N THR A 119 25.57 -6.45 -14.22
CA THR A 119 24.57 -5.44 -13.91
C THR A 119 23.39 -6.09 -13.23
N VAL A 120 23.10 -5.62 -12.02
CA VAL A 120 21.95 -6.02 -11.23
C VAL A 120 20.96 -4.88 -11.23
N GLU A 121 19.70 -5.21 -11.45
CA GLU A 121 18.59 -4.27 -11.35
C GLU A 121 17.66 -4.73 -10.23
N VAL A 122 17.39 -3.83 -9.29
CA VAL A 122 16.46 -4.09 -8.18
C VAL A 122 15.32 -3.09 -8.20
N LYS A 123 14.12 -3.56 -7.87
CA LYS A 123 12.98 -2.70 -7.54
C LYS A 123 12.87 -2.62 -6.04
N LEU A 124 13.01 -1.41 -5.52
CA LEU A 124 12.85 -1.12 -4.11
C LEU A 124 11.49 -0.51 -3.84
N GLN A 125 10.95 -0.86 -2.69
CA GLN A 125 9.75 -0.26 -2.13
C GLN A 125 9.97 0.05 -0.65
N LYS A 126 9.40 1.15 -0.17
CA LYS A 126 9.41 1.45 1.27
C LYS A 126 8.17 0.84 1.92
N LYS A 127 8.35 0.18 3.06
CA LYS A 127 7.25 -0.43 3.83
C LYS A 127 6.49 0.66 4.58
N GLU A 128 5.34 1.06 4.04
CA GLU A 128 4.50 2.14 4.60
C GLU A 128 3.03 1.72 4.67
N PHE A 129 2.27 2.26 5.63
CA PHE A 129 0.86 1.93 5.80
C PHE A 129 -0.02 2.45 4.66
N VAL A 130 0.31 3.65 4.16
CA VAL A 130 -0.45 4.34 3.13
C VAL A 130 -0.39 3.65 1.77
N ARG A 131 0.51 2.67 1.60
CA ARG A 131 0.53 1.77 0.44
C ARG A 131 -0.77 1.00 0.32
N ASN A 132 -1.38 0.67 1.45
CA ASN A 132 -2.65 0.00 1.49
C ASN A 132 -3.76 1.05 1.61
N LEU A 133 -4.87 0.81 0.94
CA LEU A 133 -6.12 1.52 1.16
C LEU A 133 -6.59 1.34 2.60
N ILE A 134 -6.47 0.13 3.13
CA ILE A 134 -6.80 -0.19 4.53
C ILE A 134 -5.64 -0.96 5.15
N THR A 135 -5.16 -0.48 6.29
CA THR A 135 -4.33 -1.25 7.22
C THR A 135 -4.98 -1.28 8.60
N THR A 136 -5.25 -2.47 9.13
CA THR A 136 -5.82 -2.63 10.49
C THR A 136 -4.94 -3.49 11.39
N ASN A 137 -4.74 -3.08 12.65
CA ASN A 137 -3.91 -3.82 13.60
C ASN A 137 -4.58 -5.06 14.22
N VAL A 138 -5.86 -4.93 14.57
CA VAL A 138 -6.70 -6.01 15.10
C VAL A 138 -7.54 -6.56 13.96
N GLY A 139 -7.70 -7.88 13.92
CA GLY A 139 -8.50 -8.54 12.91
C GLY A 139 -9.98 -8.16 12.94
N GLY A 140 -10.68 -8.60 11.93
CA GLY A 140 -12.13 -8.69 11.96
C GLY A 140 -12.61 -9.67 13.03
N ASP A 141 -13.90 -9.62 13.32
CA ASP A 141 -14.54 -10.52 14.28
C ASP A 141 -15.71 -11.24 13.61
N ARG A 142 -15.86 -12.54 13.91
CA ARG A 142 -16.92 -13.37 13.35
C ARG A 142 -18.30 -13.00 13.87
N PHE A 143 -18.40 -12.61 15.14
CA PHE A 143 -19.66 -12.34 15.83
C PHE A 143 -20.07 -10.86 15.73
N TRP A 144 -19.09 -9.95 15.70
CA TRP A 144 -19.37 -8.52 15.57
C TRP A 144 -19.42 -8.09 14.10
N TYR A 145 -20.64 -8.07 13.56
CA TYR A 145 -20.94 -7.78 12.16
C TYR A 145 -20.40 -6.45 11.62
N THR A 146 -20.08 -5.51 12.50
CA THR A 146 -19.57 -4.20 12.12
C THR A 146 -18.05 -4.15 11.97
N ASN A 147 -17.33 -5.23 12.33
CA ASN A 147 -15.87 -5.39 12.18
C ASN A 147 -15.53 -6.38 11.06
N ARG A 148 -16.30 -6.42 9.97
CA ARG A 148 -16.07 -7.28 8.81
C ARG A 148 -16.39 -6.56 7.50
N PHE A 149 -15.93 -7.14 6.40
CA PHE A 149 -16.33 -6.72 5.05
C PHE A 149 -17.54 -7.51 4.62
N ILE A 150 -18.59 -6.82 4.19
CA ILE A 150 -19.90 -7.42 3.94
C ILE A 150 -20.38 -7.14 2.52
N ARG A 151 -21.53 -7.70 2.16
CA ARG A 151 -22.21 -7.43 0.90
C ARG A 151 -22.39 -5.92 0.66
N GLY A 152 -22.05 -5.49 -0.55
CA GLY A 152 -22.11 -4.09 -0.98
C GLY A 152 -20.88 -3.25 -0.65
N ASP A 153 -19.92 -3.75 0.13
CA ASP A 153 -18.65 -3.05 0.35
C ASP A 153 -17.77 -3.13 -0.91
N VAL A 154 -17.26 -1.98 -1.36
CA VAL A 154 -16.34 -1.90 -2.50
C VAL A 154 -15.01 -1.29 -2.06
N ILE A 155 -13.95 -2.10 -2.15
CA ILE A 155 -12.59 -1.75 -1.72
C ILE A 155 -11.67 -1.74 -2.94
N ASN A 156 -11.45 -0.56 -3.50
CA ASN A 156 -10.64 -0.37 -4.71
C ASN A 156 -9.18 -0.07 -4.39
N GLY A 157 -8.46 -1.06 -3.87
CA GLY A 157 -7.03 -0.94 -3.60
C GLY A 157 -6.47 -2.02 -2.68
N PRO A 158 -5.15 -1.97 -2.38
CA PRO A 158 -4.51 -2.97 -1.53
C PRO A 158 -5.03 -2.92 -0.09
N LEU A 159 -5.16 -4.07 0.54
CA LEU A 159 -5.65 -4.18 1.91
C LEU A 159 -4.74 -5.08 2.76
N HIS A 160 -4.47 -4.67 3.99
CA HIS A 160 -3.69 -5.44 4.96
C HIS A 160 -4.35 -5.52 6.33
N MET A 161 -4.46 -6.73 6.87
CA MET A 161 -4.98 -6.98 8.23
C MET A 161 -3.92 -7.71 9.06
N ASN A 162 -3.40 -7.09 10.11
CA ASN A 162 -2.49 -7.76 11.04
C ASN A 162 -3.16 -8.93 11.81
N GLY A 163 -4.48 -8.95 11.90
CA GLY A 163 -5.24 -10.02 12.54
C GLY A 163 -6.03 -10.84 11.53
N ASP A 164 -7.14 -11.41 12.00
CA ASP A 164 -8.05 -12.19 11.18
C ASP A 164 -8.70 -11.34 10.08
N LEU A 165 -8.82 -11.90 8.88
CA LEU A 165 -9.59 -11.33 7.78
C LEU A 165 -10.95 -12.01 7.78
N VAL A 166 -12.01 -11.25 8.08
CA VAL A 166 -13.39 -11.77 8.09
C VAL A 166 -14.17 -11.13 6.94
N VAL A 167 -14.70 -11.96 6.04
CA VAL A 167 -15.50 -11.54 4.89
C VAL A 167 -16.86 -12.22 4.90
N ASP A 168 -17.91 -11.51 4.51
CA ASP A 168 -19.28 -11.99 4.48
C ASP A 168 -19.96 -11.65 3.15
N GLY A 169 -20.10 -12.65 2.28
CA GLY A 169 -20.81 -12.51 1.00
C GLY A 169 -22.33 -12.59 1.10
N TYR A 170 -22.89 -12.81 2.29
CA TYR A 170 -24.28 -13.17 2.51
C TYR A 170 -25.11 -12.03 3.10
N HIS A 171 -24.58 -11.40 4.13
CA HIS A 171 -25.27 -10.34 4.87
C HIS A 171 -24.82 -8.95 4.39
N GLY A 172 -25.73 -7.98 4.41
CA GLY A 172 -25.46 -6.60 4.03
C GLY A 172 -26.31 -6.11 2.87
N ASP A 173 -25.94 -4.96 2.30
CA ASP A 173 -26.74 -4.31 1.26
C ASP A 173 -26.34 -4.76 -0.14
N GLY A 174 -27.33 -5.03 -0.98
CA GLY A 174 -27.11 -5.33 -2.39
C GLY A 174 -27.19 -6.82 -2.70
N GLN A 175 -26.57 -7.23 -3.82
CA GLN A 175 -26.67 -8.58 -4.37
C GLN A 175 -25.31 -9.28 -4.52
N THR A 176 -24.21 -8.54 -4.37
CA THR A 176 -22.83 -9.03 -4.52
C THR A 176 -22.07 -8.81 -3.23
N GLY A 177 -21.34 -9.83 -2.80
CA GLY A 177 -20.44 -9.81 -1.65
C GLY A 177 -19.39 -8.70 -1.73
N PRO A 178 -18.55 -8.54 -0.71
CA PRO A 178 -17.52 -7.53 -0.72
C PRO A 178 -16.59 -7.72 -1.93
N VAL A 179 -16.34 -6.64 -2.66
CA VAL A 179 -15.49 -6.63 -3.85
C VAL A 179 -14.14 -6.00 -3.52
N PHE A 180 -13.07 -6.75 -3.76
CA PHE A 180 -11.70 -6.31 -3.58
C PHE A 180 -11.00 -6.29 -4.94
N THR A 181 -10.68 -5.08 -5.43
CA THR A 181 -9.99 -4.95 -6.72
C THR A 181 -8.47 -4.96 -6.62
N GLY A 182 -7.93 -4.72 -5.41
CA GLY A 182 -6.50 -4.76 -5.12
C GLY A 182 -6.08 -5.98 -4.29
N PRO A 183 -4.76 -6.19 -4.12
CA PRO A 183 -4.23 -7.35 -3.39
C PRO A 183 -4.60 -7.30 -1.92
N VAL A 184 -5.06 -8.44 -1.39
CA VAL A 184 -5.50 -8.60 0.00
C VAL A 184 -4.49 -9.44 0.77
N THR A 185 -4.05 -8.92 1.92
CA THR A 185 -3.08 -9.60 2.78
C THR A 185 -3.55 -9.63 4.23
N TYR A 186 -3.17 -10.68 4.96
CA TYR A 186 -3.53 -10.85 6.36
C TYR A 186 -2.42 -11.57 7.14
N SER A 187 -2.41 -11.46 8.47
CA SER A 187 -1.45 -12.19 9.32
C SER A 187 -2.11 -13.14 10.32
N GLY A 188 -3.41 -13.01 10.57
CA GLY A 188 -4.19 -13.93 11.38
C GLY A 188 -4.77 -15.09 10.55
N ASN A 189 -6.03 -15.41 10.79
CA ASN A 189 -6.80 -16.40 10.03
C ASN A 189 -7.64 -15.73 8.94
N PHE A 190 -7.83 -16.42 7.82
CA PHE A 190 -8.85 -16.05 6.84
C PHE A 190 -10.15 -16.78 7.18
N ILE A 191 -11.21 -16.01 7.42
CA ILE A 191 -12.53 -16.49 7.83
C ILE A 191 -13.55 -15.95 6.83
N GLU A 192 -14.09 -16.84 6.00
CA GLU A 192 -15.21 -16.54 5.14
C GLU A 192 -16.49 -17.02 5.81
N ILE A 193 -17.45 -16.11 6.00
CA ILE A 193 -18.78 -16.47 6.49
C ILE A 193 -19.49 -17.19 5.36
N ILE A 194 -19.87 -18.45 5.58
CA ILE A 194 -20.62 -19.27 4.63
C ILE A 194 -22.06 -19.29 5.15
N GLY A 195 -22.99 -18.58 4.50
CA GLY A 195 -24.45 -18.66 4.63
C GLY A 195 -25.04 -18.58 6.05
N GLY A 196 -26.02 -17.69 6.28
CA GLY A 196 -26.83 -17.72 7.52
C GLY A 196 -27.51 -19.07 7.80
N ALA A 197 -27.64 -19.92 6.78
CA ALA A 197 -28.11 -21.28 6.92
C ALA A 197 -26.98 -22.30 7.22
N SER A 198 -25.69 -22.07 6.96
CA SER A 198 -24.64 -23.05 7.34
C SER A 198 -24.38 -23.11 8.86
N GLU A 199 -24.86 -22.14 9.63
CA GLU A 199 -24.94 -22.27 11.08
C GLU A 199 -26.13 -23.15 11.54
N LEU A 200 -27.01 -23.56 10.59
CA LEU A 200 -28.22 -24.38 10.81
C LEU A 200 -28.35 -25.61 9.87
N ILE A 201 -27.54 -25.76 8.82
CA ILE A 201 -27.63 -26.83 7.80
C ILE A 201 -26.76 -28.03 8.22
N ASP A 202 -27.18 -28.66 9.32
CA ASP A 202 -27.41 -30.12 9.30
C ASP A 202 -28.93 -30.41 9.20
N ALA A 203 -29.76 -29.38 9.06
CA ALA A 203 -31.21 -29.51 9.03
C ALA A 203 -31.84 -28.89 7.77
N ILE A 204 -32.03 -29.75 6.77
CA ILE A 204 -33.25 -29.88 5.96
C ILE A 204 -33.32 -29.12 4.61
N ASP A 205 -33.55 -29.90 3.55
CA ASP A 205 -33.91 -29.57 2.14
C ASP A 205 -35.19 -28.71 1.95
N ILE A 206 -35.63 -27.90 2.92
CA ILE A 206 -36.94 -27.20 2.86
C ILE A 206 -36.88 -25.82 2.20
N PHE A 207 -35.70 -25.29 1.84
CA PHE A 207 -35.55 -23.89 1.48
C PHE A 207 -35.00 -23.63 0.06
N ASP A 208 -35.65 -24.20 -0.96
CA ASP A 208 -35.40 -23.94 -2.40
C ASP A 208 -35.70 -22.49 -2.86
N TRP A 209 -36.21 -21.63 -1.97
CA TRP A 209 -36.48 -20.20 -2.23
C TRP A 209 -35.45 -19.26 -1.60
N LEU A 210 -34.45 -19.78 -0.87
CA LEU A 210 -33.36 -18.94 -0.38
C LEU A 210 -32.46 -18.51 -1.56
N PRO A 211 -32.11 -17.22 -1.67
CA PRO A 211 -31.17 -16.75 -2.70
C PRO A 211 -29.84 -17.52 -2.57
N ASN A 212 -29.19 -17.76 -3.72
CA ASN A 212 -28.02 -18.63 -3.86
C ASN A 212 -27.07 -18.56 -2.65
N THR A 213 -26.81 -19.71 -2.04
CA THR A 213 -25.97 -19.87 -0.85
C THR A 213 -24.47 -19.89 -1.18
N ASP A 214 -24.08 -19.56 -2.41
CA ASP A 214 -22.68 -19.38 -2.76
C ASP A 214 -22.16 -18.04 -2.25
N SER A 215 -20.98 -18.05 -1.63
CA SER A 215 -20.32 -16.80 -1.27
C SER A 215 -20.01 -16.02 -2.54
N THR A 216 -20.46 -14.76 -2.58
CA THR A 216 -20.26 -13.83 -3.70
C THR A 216 -19.10 -12.87 -3.42
N VAL A 217 -18.23 -13.21 -2.47
CA VAL A 217 -16.99 -12.46 -2.20
C VAL A 217 -16.12 -12.50 -3.47
N ASP A 218 -15.67 -11.33 -3.92
CA ASP A 218 -14.90 -11.20 -5.16
C ASP A 218 -13.51 -10.63 -4.90
N PHE A 219 -12.47 -11.44 -5.15
CA PHE A 219 -11.07 -11.05 -5.09
C PHE A 219 -10.47 -10.98 -6.50
N GLN A 220 -10.49 -9.79 -7.09
CA GLN A 220 -10.08 -9.61 -8.50
C GLN A 220 -8.56 -9.62 -8.69
N ALA A 221 -7.80 -9.27 -7.65
CA ALA A 221 -6.33 -9.28 -7.66
C ALA A 221 -5.70 -10.61 -7.23
N GLY A 222 -6.51 -11.67 -7.11
CA GLY A 222 -6.10 -12.99 -6.64
C GLY A 222 -6.41 -13.24 -5.16
N ASN A 223 -6.18 -14.47 -4.72
CA ASN A 223 -6.57 -14.92 -3.38
C ASN A 223 -5.82 -14.17 -2.26
N PRO A 224 -6.44 -13.97 -1.09
CA PRO A 224 -5.78 -13.39 0.08
C PRO A 224 -4.50 -14.13 0.47
N VAL A 225 -3.43 -13.38 0.73
CA VAL A 225 -2.10 -13.94 1.06
C VAL A 225 -1.76 -13.71 2.53
N ASN A 226 -1.26 -14.75 3.19
CA ASN A 226 -0.76 -14.63 4.56
C ASN A 226 0.66 -14.02 4.55
N VAL A 227 0.85 -12.92 5.27
CA VAL A 227 2.12 -12.18 5.35
C VAL A 227 2.42 -11.74 6.79
N ASP A 228 3.65 -11.34 7.06
CA ASP A 228 4.04 -10.83 8.38
C ASP A 228 3.32 -9.53 8.75
N ARG A 229 3.09 -9.34 10.06
CA ARG A 229 2.43 -8.17 10.62
C ARG A 229 3.20 -6.88 10.34
N MET A 230 2.48 -5.77 10.15
CA MET A 230 3.00 -4.42 10.15
C MET A 230 2.93 -3.80 11.56
N GLY A 231 4.05 -3.30 12.10
CA GLY A 231 4.07 -2.73 13.45
C GLY A 231 3.49 -1.30 13.50
N LEU A 232 2.35 -1.10 14.18
CA LEU A 232 1.78 0.23 14.42
C LEU A 232 2.55 1.00 15.50
N PRO A 233 2.67 2.33 15.38
CA PRO A 233 3.15 3.19 16.45
C PRO A 233 2.16 3.21 17.63
N SER A 234 2.65 3.52 18.82
CA SER A 234 1.84 3.56 20.05
C SER A 234 1.23 4.92 20.36
N SER A 235 1.75 6.01 19.78
CA SER A 235 1.24 7.37 19.93
C SER A 235 1.62 8.27 18.76
N ASN A 236 1.02 9.46 18.69
CA ASN A 236 1.34 10.51 17.72
C ASN A 236 2.12 11.69 18.32
N GLU A 237 2.62 11.58 19.56
CA GLU A 237 3.23 12.69 20.32
C GLU A 237 4.46 13.31 19.62
N ASN A 238 5.20 12.50 18.85
CA ASN A 238 6.36 12.97 18.08
C ASN A 238 6.00 14.12 17.12
N LEU A 239 4.76 14.15 16.61
CA LEU A 239 4.29 15.19 15.68
C LEU A 239 4.19 16.56 16.33
N LYS A 240 4.03 16.65 17.66
CA LYS A 240 3.97 17.91 18.39
C LYS A 240 5.23 18.75 18.20
N THR A 241 6.40 18.10 18.13
CA THR A 241 7.70 18.79 17.97
C THR A 241 7.93 19.33 16.56
N ILE A 242 7.21 18.79 15.57
CA ILE A 242 7.35 19.11 14.15
C ILE A 242 6.23 20.07 13.70
N ALA A 243 5.15 20.17 14.47
CA ALA A 243 3.98 20.97 14.15
C ALA A 243 4.32 22.47 13.99
N ASN A 244 3.76 23.08 12.95
CA ASN A 244 3.89 24.52 12.73
C ASN A 244 3.01 25.30 13.71
N TYR A 245 1.83 24.75 14.02
CA TYR A 245 0.87 25.34 14.96
C TYR A 245 0.37 24.28 15.94
N VAL A 246 0.33 24.66 17.22
CA VAL A 246 -0.22 23.84 18.30
C VAL A 246 -1.42 24.56 18.90
N PHE A 247 -2.57 23.91 18.91
CA PHE A 247 -3.80 24.39 19.56
C PHE A 247 -4.12 23.56 20.79
N ASN A 248 -4.75 24.18 21.79
CA ASN A 248 -5.10 23.51 23.04
C ASN A 248 -6.61 23.31 23.19
N GLY A 249 -7.01 22.08 23.49
CA GLY A 249 -8.39 21.66 23.69
C GLY A 249 -9.17 21.54 22.38
N ARG A 250 -10.48 21.66 22.49
CA ARG A 250 -11.41 21.44 21.38
C ARG A 250 -11.20 22.50 20.30
N THR A 251 -10.95 22.05 19.08
CA THR A 251 -10.60 22.92 17.95
C THR A 251 -11.50 22.62 16.76
N CYS A 252 -12.05 23.66 16.12
CA CYS A 252 -12.81 23.53 14.87
C CYS A 252 -11.98 24.05 13.71
N ILE A 253 -11.90 23.31 12.61
CA ILE A 253 -11.05 23.61 11.46
C ILE A 253 -11.89 23.57 10.19
N HIS A 254 -11.87 24.64 9.41
CA HIS A 254 -12.47 24.67 8.08
C HIS A 254 -11.43 24.99 7.03
N ILE A 255 -11.34 24.14 6.01
CA ILE A 255 -10.36 24.28 4.93
C ILE A 255 -11.01 25.01 3.76
N GLU A 256 -10.46 26.16 3.40
CA GLU A 256 -10.89 27.01 2.30
C GLU A 256 -9.75 27.15 1.27
N ASN A 257 -9.63 26.13 0.43
CA ASN A 257 -8.57 25.98 -0.57
C ASN A 257 -7.18 26.03 0.07
N SER A 258 -6.40 27.08 -0.22
CA SER A 258 -5.04 27.28 0.30
C SER A 258 -5.00 27.95 1.68
N SER A 259 -6.14 28.08 2.35
CA SER A 259 -6.26 28.67 3.68
C SER A 259 -7.05 27.77 4.63
N VAL A 260 -6.75 27.86 5.92
CA VAL A 260 -7.37 27.06 6.97
C VAL A 260 -7.88 28.00 8.05
N LYS A 261 -9.20 28.05 8.24
CA LYS A 261 -9.84 28.73 9.37
C LYS A 261 -9.83 27.81 10.58
N VAL A 262 -9.26 28.27 11.68
CA VAL A 262 -9.22 27.57 12.95
C VAL A 262 -9.97 28.37 13.98
N LYS A 263 -10.90 27.72 14.70
CA LYS A 263 -11.59 28.27 15.86
C LYS A 263 -11.25 27.45 17.09
N ASP A 264 -10.68 28.12 18.09
CA ASP A 264 -10.24 27.49 19.33
C ASP A 264 -11.39 27.24 20.33
N LYS A 265 -11.05 26.71 21.51
CA LYS A 265 -12.02 26.38 22.56
C LYS A 265 -12.73 27.60 23.17
N GLU A 266 -12.14 28.79 23.06
CA GLU A 266 -12.71 30.06 23.53
C GLU A 266 -13.50 30.80 22.44
N GLY A 267 -13.43 30.32 21.19
CA GLY A 267 -14.14 30.85 20.05
C GLY A 267 -13.36 31.90 19.28
N ALA A 268 -12.06 32.07 19.56
CA ALA A 268 -11.19 32.93 18.78
C ALA A 268 -10.93 32.27 17.42
N GLU A 269 -11.06 33.06 16.35
CA GLU A 269 -10.83 32.62 14.97
C GLU A 269 -9.46 33.08 14.51
N THR A 270 -8.71 32.16 13.90
CA THR A 270 -7.42 32.42 13.25
C THR A 270 -7.43 31.79 11.87
N THR A 271 -7.04 32.56 10.85
CA THR A 271 -6.86 32.03 9.50
C THR A 271 -5.38 31.79 9.24
N LEU A 272 -5.04 30.56 8.86
CA LEU A 272 -3.71 30.12 8.51
C LEU A 272 -3.60 29.96 6.99
N THR A 273 -2.44 30.27 6.42
CA THR A 273 -2.14 29.99 5.01
C THR A 273 -1.32 28.70 4.91
N ILE A 274 -1.63 27.87 3.92
CA ILE A 274 -0.91 26.62 3.67
C ILE A 274 0.34 26.95 2.82
N PRO A 275 1.56 26.74 3.34
CA PRO A 275 2.78 26.95 2.56
C PRO A 275 2.98 25.82 1.54
N GLU A 276 3.81 26.04 0.53
CA GLU A 276 4.11 25.03 -0.51
C GLU A 276 4.73 23.75 0.07
N ASP A 277 5.56 23.87 1.11
CA ASP A 277 6.19 22.74 1.80
C ASP A 277 5.22 21.93 2.69
N GLY A 278 3.99 22.45 2.87
CA GLY A 278 2.92 21.83 3.64
C GLY A 278 2.79 22.33 5.08
N LEU A 279 1.58 22.23 5.62
CA LEU A 279 1.21 22.69 6.96
C LEU A 279 0.97 21.50 7.89
N VAL A 280 1.51 21.56 9.11
CA VAL A 280 1.23 20.59 10.19
C VAL A 280 0.55 21.30 11.36
N ILE A 281 -0.66 20.87 11.69
CA ILE A 281 -1.44 21.36 12.83
C ILE A 281 -1.53 20.24 13.87
N TYR A 282 -1.16 20.53 15.11
CA TYR A 282 -1.30 19.61 16.23
C TYR A 282 -2.28 20.17 17.27
N VAL A 283 -3.18 19.33 17.76
CA VAL A 283 -4.16 19.70 18.79
C VAL A 283 -3.91 18.87 20.05
N GLU A 284 -3.45 19.54 21.10
CA GLU A 284 -3.15 18.96 22.40
C GLU A 284 -4.25 19.24 23.43
N GLY A 285 -4.35 18.45 24.49
CA GLY A 285 -5.32 18.66 25.56
C GLY A 285 -5.57 17.42 26.39
N THR A 286 -6.74 17.36 27.02
CA THR A 286 -7.18 16.15 27.71
C THR A 286 -7.77 15.14 26.72
N THR A 287 -7.84 13.87 27.13
CA THR A 287 -8.46 12.79 26.35
C THR A 287 -9.74 12.31 27.04
N GLY A 288 -10.68 11.78 26.27
CA GLY A 288 -11.93 11.26 26.82
C GLY A 288 -13.10 11.22 25.84
N ASN A 289 -14.24 10.71 26.31
CA ASN A 289 -15.41 10.43 25.47
C ASN A 289 -16.37 11.62 25.33
N ASN A 290 -16.22 12.68 26.12
CA ASN A 290 -17.10 13.84 26.03
C ASN A 290 -16.70 14.70 24.83
N LYS A 291 -17.31 14.42 23.67
CA LYS A 291 -17.00 15.12 22.42
C LYS A 291 -17.11 16.66 22.53
N TRP A 292 -17.98 17.15 23.41
CA TRP A 292 -18.22 18.59 23.59
C TRP A 292 -17.30 19.30 24.57
N SER A 293 -16.50 18.58 25.36
CA SER A 293 -15.64 19.19 26.37
C SER A 293 -14.65 20.16 25.71
N LYS A 294 -14.52 21.37 26.26
CA LYS A 294 -13.57 22.38 25.78
C LYS A 294 -12.12 21.95 25.99
N GLU A 295 -11.84 21.20 27.05
CA GLU A 295 -10.49 20.79 27.42
C GLU A 295 -10.04 19.52 26.69
N ILE A 296 -10.95 18.80 26.03
CA ILE A 296 -10.59 17.58 25.30
C ILE A 296 -10.10 17.96 23.90
N ALA A 297 -8.99 17.37 23.47
CA ALA A 297 -8.34 17.61 22.18
C ALA A 297 -9.10 17.01 20.99
N ASN A 298 -10.41 17.29 20.90
CA ASN A 298 -11.23 16.91 19.76
C ASN A 298 -11.10 17.94 18.66
N VAL A 299 -10.94 17.45 17.43
CA VAL A 299 -10.95 18.30 16.23
C VAL A 299 -12.25 18.09 15.49
N TYR A 300 -12.90 19.16 15.07
CA TYR A 300 -14.04 19.11 14.15
C TYR A 300 -13.62 19.74 12.83
N MET A 301 -13.80 19.05 11.70
CA MET A 301 -13.29 19.55 10.43
C MET A 301 -14.11 19.22 9.19
N SER A 302 -14.05 20.14 8.22
CA SER A 302 -14.61 20.00 6.87
C SER A 302 -13.93 20.97 5.91
N GLY A 303 -14.17 20.82 4.61
CA GLY A 303 -13.79 21.84 3.62
C GLY A 303 -13.12 21.28 2.37
N VAL A 304 -12.51 22.17 1.60
CA VAL A 304 -11.85 21.84 0.34
C VAL A 304 -10.39 22.25 0.44
N LEU A 305 -9.46 21.30 0.27
CA LEU A 305 -8.03 21.52 0.39
C LEU A 305 -7.40 21.83 -0.98
N ASN A 306 -6.62 22.92 -1.05
CA ASN A 306 -5.64 23.15 -2.11
C ASN A 306 -4.24 23.25 -1.48
N GLY A 307 -3.40 22.24 -1.70
CA GLY A 307 -2.06 22.09 -1.12
C GLY A 307 -1.93 20.92 -0.15
N ARG A 308 -0.96 21.03 0.77
CA ARG A 308 -0.53 19.91 1.62
C ARG A 308 -0.75 20.20 3.09
N LEU A 309 -1.51 19.35 3.77
CA LEU A 309 -1.90 19.57 5.16
C LEU A 309 -1.87 18.26 5.95
N THR A 310 -1.40 18.31 7.18
CA THR A 310 -1.57 17.23 8.16
C THR A 310 -2.13 17.78 9.46
N ILE A 311 -3.22 17.17 9.93
CA ILE A 311 -3.89 17.52 11.18
C ILE A 311 -3.77 16.33 12.12
N ALA A 312 -3.16 16.57 13.28
CA ALA A 312 -2.99 15.59 14.33
C ALA A 312 -3.74 16.01 15.60
N ALA A 313 -4.38 15.06 16.27
CA ALA A 313 -5.13 15.29 17.51
C ALA A 313 -4.78 14.25 18.58
N GLU A 314 -4.63 14.67 19.83
CA GLU A 314 -4.40 13.77 20.98
C GLU A 314 -5.63 12.92 21.35
N ASN A 315 -6.82 13.25 20.84
CA ASN A 315 -8.05 12.48 21.07
C ASN A 315 -8.74 12.04 19.76
N ASP A 316 -9.94 12.56 19.46
CA ASP A 316 -10.73 12.18 18.30
C ASP A 316 -10.73 13.30 17.23
N ILE A 317 -10.77 12.94 15.94
CA ILE A 317 -11.07 13.86 14.84
C ILE A 317 -12.48 13.56 14.32
N TYR A 318 -13.33 14.57 14.21
CA TYR A 318 -14.69 14.51 13.71
C TYR A 318 -14.78 15.20 12.35
N ILE A 319 -15.15 14.47 11.31
CA ILE A 319 -15.42 14.98 9.97
C ILE A 319 -16.88 15.44 9.93
N THR A 320 -17.10 16.68 9.52
CA THR A 320 -18.41 17.33 9.49
C THR A 320 -18.87 17.63 8.06
N ALA A 321 -20.18 17.77 7.84
CA ALA A 321 -20.71 18.16 6.53
C ALA A 321 -20.45 19.63 6.22
N ASN A 322 -20.75 20.50 7.20
CA ASN A 322 -20.69 21.95 7.09
C ASN A 322 -19.46 22.51 7.83
N ASP A 323 -19.23 23.82 7.70
CA ASP A 323 -18.14 24.55 8.37
C ASP A 323 -18.31 24.52 9.91
N PRO A 324 -17.47 23.77 10.65
CA PRO A 324 -17.59 23.64 12.10
C PRO A 324 -17.14 24.90 12.85
N THR A 325 -16.48 25.85 12.19
CA THR A 325 -16.15 27.15 12.81
C THR A 325 -17.41 27.98 13.03
N ILE A 326 -18.49 27.74 12.28
CA ILE A 326 -19.78 28.40 12.47
C ILE A 326 -20.60 27.67 13.54
N TRP A 327 -20.33 27.99 14.80
CA TRP A 327 -20.99 27.37 15.98
C TRP A 327 -22.52 27.53 16.06
N ASN A 328 -23.08 28.53 15.37
CA ASN A 328 -24.50 28.87 15.46
C ASN A 328 -25.37 28.32 14.32
N ASN A 329 -24.79 27.63 13.34
CA ASN A 329 -25.53 27.19 12.15
C ASN A 329 -25.18 25.75 11.75
N PRO A 330 -25.71 24.72 12.45
CA PRO A 330 -25.57 23.35 11.99
C PRO A 330 -26.25 23.08 10.63
N GLY A 331 -27.15 23.96 10.18
CA GLY A 331 -28.20 23.64 9.24
C GLY A 331 -29.25 22.76 9.92
N THR A 332 -30.54 23.10 9.79
CA THR A 332 -31.64 22.26 10.33
C THR A 332 -32.07 21.18 9.35
N THR A 333 -31.50 21.18 8.14
CA THR A 333 -31.72 20.21 7.08
C THR A 333 -30.44 19.44 6.84
N THR A 334 -30.54 18.12 6.76
CA THR A 334 -29.44 17.22 6.41
C THR A 334 -28.79 17.67 5.10
N ALA A 335 -27.48 17.91 5.13
CA ALA A 335 -26.74 18.29 3.93
C ALA A 335 -26.74 17.14 2.92
N ALA A 336 -26.96 17.41 1.63
CA ALA A 336 -26.95 16.38 0.60
C ALA A 336 -25.57 15.72 0.44
N ALA A 337 -24.51 16.53 0.56
CA ALA A 337 -23.12 16.12 0.52
C ALA A 337 -22.31 16.92 1.54
N GLY A 338 -21.14 16.40 1.94
CA GLY A 338 -20.20 17.10 2.81
C GLY A 338 -18.90 16.31 2.98
N GLY A 339 -18.08 16.73 3.94
CA GLY A 339 -16.81 16.09 4.28
C GLY A 339 -15.61 16.94 3.88
N ILE A 340 -14.56 16.27 3.35
CA ILE A 340 -13.29 16.90 3.00
C ILE A 340 -12.89 16.45 1.60
N THR A 341 -12.63 17.39 0.70
CA THR A 341 -12.27 17.08 -0.70
C THR A 341 -11.03 17.83 -1.14
N TYR A 342 -10.35 17.31 -2.14
CA TYR A 342 -9.26 18.00 -2.86
C TYR A 342 -9.85 18.97 -3.88
N ALA A 343 -9.29 20.17 -3.96
CA ALA A 343 -9.71 21.22 -4.88
C ALA A 343 -9.45 20.79 -6.33
N ASP A 344 -8.27 20.20 -6.57
CA ASP A 344 -7.83 19.83 -7.92
C ASP A 344 -8.64 18.66 -8.52
N LEU A 345 -9.22 17.79 -7.67
CA LEU A 345 -10.05 16.66 -8.13
C LEU A 345 -11.42 17.13 -8.65
N GLY A 346 -11.83 18.34 -8.25
CA GLY A 346 -13.12 18.92 -8.58
C GLY A 346 -14.30 18.04 -8.16
N SER A 347 -15.42 18.17 -8.88
CA SER A 347 -16.64 17.38 -8.68
C SER A 347 -16.68 16.12 -9.56
N THR A 348 -15.52 15.57 -9.92
CA THR A 348 -15.44 14.43 -10.84
C THR A 348 -15.95 13.16 -10.14
N ALA A 349 -16.96 12.50 -10.71
CA ALA A 349 -17.42 11.22 -10.20
C ALA A 349 -16.42 10.13 -10.59
N ILE A 350 -15.81 9.49 -9.60
CA ILE A 350 -14.87 8.39 -9.81
C ILE A 350 -15.66 7.08 -9.85
N THR A 351 -15.68 6.43 -11.03
CA THR A 351 -16.35 5.15 -11.22
C THR A 351 -15.40 4.04 -11.68
N SER A 352 -14.21 4.40 -12.15
CA SER A 352 -13.16 3.46 -12.56
C SER A 352 -11.76 3.92 -12.13
N GLN A 353 -10.81 2.98 -12.09
CA GLN A 353 -9.40 3.26 -11.80
C GLN A 353 -8.79 4.27 -12.80
N SER A 354 -9.17 4.18 -14.08
CA SER A 354 -8.70 5.12 -15.11
C SER A 354 -9.22 6.55 -14.89
N ASP A 355 -10.44 6.71 -14.37
CA ASP A 355 -10.99 8.03 -14.05
C ASP A 355 -10.24 8.65 -12.88
N LEU A 356 -9.93 7.83 -11.87
CA LEU A 356 -9.14 8.25 -10.71
C LEU A 356 -7.74 8.70 -11.12
N GLU A 357 -7.03 7.89 -11.90
CA GLU A 357 -5.69 8.23 -12.39
C GLU A 357 -5.71 9.52 -13.21
N THR A 358 -6.70 9.68 -14.09
CA THR A 358 -6.85 10.90 -14.90
C THR A 358 -7.13 12.13 -14.05
N ALA A 359 -8.01 12.02 -13.06
CA ALA A 359 -8.32 13.11 -12.14
C ALA A 359 -7.10 13.49 -11.27
N LEU A 360 -6.25 12.52 -10.92
CA LEU A 360 -5.09 12.75 -10.07
C LEU A 360 -3.84 13.24 -10.82
N LEU A 361 -3.80 13.18 -12.17
CA LEU A 361 -2.62 13.57 -12.97
C LEU A 361 -2.10 14.97 -12.66
N ASN A 362 -2.99 15.93 -12.40
CA ASN A 362 -2.65 17.32 -12.10
C ASN A 362 -2.96 17.72 -10.65
N CYS A 363 -3.33 16.76 -9.81
CA CYS A 363 -3.63 17.03 -8.40
C CYS A 363 -2.33 17.03 -7.59
N ASN A 364 -2.08 18.11 -6.84
CA ASN A 364 -0.96 18.17 -5.89
C ASN A 364 -1.43 18.13 -4.42
N ASP A 365 -2.75 18.11 -4.20
CA ASP A 365 -3.39 18.11 -2.90
C ASP A 365 -3.14 16.82 -2.12
N MET A 366 -2.74 16.95 -0.85
CA MET A 366 -2.48 15.84 0.07
C MET A 366 -2.90 16.18 1.50
N LEU A 367 -3.85 15.42 2.05
CA LEU A 367 -4.32 15.55 3.43
C LEU A 367 -3.95 14.33 4.27
N GLY A 368 -3.34 14.56 5.43
CA GLY A 368 -3.14 13.58 6.49
C GLY A 368 -4.00 13.88 7.71
N LEU A 369 -4.78 12.91 8.20
CA LEU A 369 -5.57 13.00 9.42
C LEU A 369 -5.06 11.98 10.43
N ILE A 370 -4.59 12.43 11.59
CA ILE A 370 -3.92 11.56 12.58
C ILE A 370 -4.57 11.74 13.94
N ALA A 371 -5.52 10.89 14.29
CA ALA A 371 -6.12 10.86 15.63
C ALA A 371 -5.45 9.81 16.50
N ASN A 372 -5.14 10.16 17.75
CA ASN A 372 -4.61 9.18 18.70
C ASN A 372 -5.69 8.14 19.05
N ARG A 373 -6.97 8.51 19.11
CA ARG A 373 -8.09 7.62 19.40
C ARG A 373 -8.89 7.29 18.13
N ASN A 374 -9.90 8.05 17.73
CA ASN A 374 -10.74 7.73 16.57
C ASN A 374 -10.82 8.86 15.55
N VAL A 375 -11.02 8.49 14.29
CA VAL A 375 -11.49 9.42 13.25
C VAL A 375 -12.95 9.08 12.97
N ARG A 376 -13.85 10.04 13.11
CA ARG A 376 -15.29 9.81 13.16
C ARG A 376 -16.02 10.71 12.19
N ILE A 377 -17.06 10.20 11.55
CA ILE A 377 -18.05 11.03 10.88
C ILE A 377 -19.05 11.51 11.95
N LEU A 378 -19.23 12.83 12.07
CA LEU A 378 -20.12 13.42 13.07
C LEU A 378 -21.59 13.10 12.74
N HIS A 379 -22.32 12.55 13.71
CA HIS A 379 -23.72 12.17 13.51
C HIS A 379 -24.70 13.15 14.15
N TYR A 380 -24.59 13.33 15.47
CA TYR A 380 -25.58 14.09 16.22
C TYR A 380 -25.02 15.38 16.83
N ASN A 381 -25.80 16.44 16.62
CA ASN A 381 -25.61 17.79 17.12
C ASN A 381 -24.33 18.46 16.61
N TRP A 382 -24.01 19.64 17.15
CA TRP A 382 -23.00 20.54 16.57
C TRP A 382 -22.11 21.17 17.63
N PRO A 383 -20.81 21.41 17.35
CA PRO A 383 -19.94 22.12 18.27
C PRO A 383 -20.41 23.57 18.45
N LYS A 384 -20.89 23.92 19.66
CA LYS A 384 -21.22 25.30 20.07
C LYS A 384 -20.45 25.71 21.33
N ALA A 385 -20.33 27.03 21.57
CA ALA A 385 -19.67 27.65 22.73
C ALA A 385 -20.08 27.04 24.09
N GLY A 386 -21.37 26.70 24.26
CA GLY A 386 -21.94 26.15 25.49
C GLY A 386 -22.15 24.62 25.50
N GLY A 387 -21.64 23.89 24.50
CA GLY A 387 -21.86 22.45 24.34
C GLY A 387 -22.79 22.11 23.17
N SER A 388 -23.72 21.17 23.38
CA SER A 388 -24.72 20.70 22.40
C SER A 388 -26.07 21.40 22.59
N TRP A 389 -26.88 21.49 21.54
CA TRP A 389 -28.31 21.82 21.69
C TRP A 389 -29.00 20.66 22.44
N TYR A 390 -29.68 20.95 23.55
CA TYR A 390 -30.45 19.97 24.32
C TYR A 390 -31.94 20.14 23.99
N GLY A 391 -32.52 19.14 23.33
CA GLY A 391 -33.96 19.07 23.05
C GLY A 391 -34.32 17.91 22.12
N THR A 392 -33.57 17.73 21.03
CA THR A 392 -33.72 16.65 20.05
C THR A 392 -32.35 16.24 19.49
N ARG A 393 -32.13 14.95 19.20
CA ARG A 393 -30.94 14.48 18.46
C ARG A 393 -31.04 15.02 17.04
N LEU A 394 -30.30 16.10 16.74
CA LEU A 394 -30.27 16.67 15.38
C LEU A 394 -29.24 15.92 14.55
N ASP A 395 -29.69 15.26 13.49
CA ASP A 395 -28.82 14.61 12.51
C ASP A 395 -28.13 15.65 11.62
N VAL A 396 -26.82 15.76 11.77
CA VAL A 396 -25.95 16.66 11.00
C VAL A 396 -25.07 15.92 9.98
N ALA A 397 -25.21 14.59 9.91
CA ALA A 397 -24.45 13.76 8.99
C ALA A 397 -25.04 13.87 7.58
N PRO A 398 -24.23 14.12 6.55
CA PRO A 398 -24.75 14.35 5.21
C PRO A 398 -25.31 13.06 4.61
N THR A 399 -26.17 13.13 3.59
CA THR A 399 -26.71 11.92 2.96
C THR A 399 -25.60 11.06 2.33
N THR A 400 -24.61 11.71 1.72
CA THR A 400 -23.37 11.12 1.20
C THR A 400 -22.19 11.93 1.69
N ILE A 401 -21.06 11.29 2.02
CA ILE A 401 -19.86 12.00 2.46
C ILE A 401 -18.67 11.66 1.55
N ASN A 402 -17.92 12.68 1.16
CA ASN A 402 -16.69 12.54 0.38
C ASN A 402 -15.51 12.89 1.28
N ILE A 403 -14.51 12.00 1.33
CA ILE A 403 -13.34 12.14 2.20
C ILE A 403 -12.09 11.85 1.37
N HIS A 404 -11.35 12.88 1.01
CA HIS A 404 -10.06 12.76 0.32
C HIS A 404 -8.96 13.00 1.36
N ALA A 405 -8.44 11.91 1.94
CA ALA A 405 -7.44 11.97 3.00
C ALA A 405 -6.76 10.62 3.24
N SER A 406 -5.52 10.67 3.73
CA SER A 406 -4.89 9.55 4.45
C SER A 406 -5.23 9.65 5.93
N ILE A 407 -5.95 8.66 6.44
CA ILE A 407 -6.49 8.61 7.80
C ILE A 407 -5.64 7.67 8.64
N PHE A 408 -5.31 8.10 9.86
CA PHE A 408 -4.60 7.31 10.86
C PHE A 408 -5.29 7.42 12.21
N ALA A 409 -5.83 6.31 12.72
CA ALA A 409 -6.36 6.17 14.07
C ALA A 409 -5.43 5.25 14.88
N VAL A 410 -4.63 5.81 15.78
CA VAL A 410 -3.52 5.09 16.44
C VAL A 410 -4.02 3.96 17.35
N THR A 411 -4.99 4.26 18.23
CA THR A 411 -5.52 3.32 19.22
C THR A 411 -6.99 2.93 18.98
N GLY A 412 -7.68 3.60 18.06
CA GLY A 412 -9.09 3.36 17.76
C GLY A 412 -9.36 3.09 16.29
N SER A 413 -10.47 3.64 15.79
CA SER A 413 -11.05 3.27 14.50
C SER A 413 -11.42 4.48 13.64
N PHE A 414 -11.55 4.25 12.33
CA PHE A 414 -12.33 5.11 11.45
C PHE A 414 -13.80 4.66 11.45
N GLU A 415 -14.72 5.45 12.01
CA GLU A 415 -16.10 5.02 12.27
C GLU A 415 -17.16 6.11 12.06
N TYR A 416 -18.42 5.70 12.01
CA TYR A 416 -19.58 6.60 12.04
C TYR A 416 -20.10 6.67 13.47
N GLU A 417 -20.24 7.89 13.98
CA GLU A 417 -20.74 8.08 15.33
C GLU A 417 -22.17 7.53 15.46
N GLU A 418 -22.45 6.81 16.55
CA GLU A 418 -23.79 6.26 16.82
C GLU A 418 -24.33 5.46 15.61
N HIS A 419 -23.46 4.66 14.97
CA HIS A 419 -23.72 3.96 13.70
C HIS A 419 -24.99 3.10 13.67
N THR A 420 -25.47 2.62 14.82
CA THR A 420 -26.71 1.84 14.93
C THR A 420 -27.97 2.69 14.93
N SER A 421 -27.86 4.00 15.10
CA SER A 421 -28.98 4.95 15.16
C SER A 421 -29.15 5.72 13.84
N GLY A 422 -30.29 6.39 13.68
CA GLY A 422 -30.54 7.27 12.53
C GLY A 422 -31.07 6.53 11.30
N SER A 423 -31.15 7.24 10.18
CA SER A 423 -31.58 6.66 8.91
C SER A 423 -30.41 5.99 8.18
N THR A 424 -30.73 5.07 7.27
CA THR A 424 -29.80 4.61 6.24
C THR A 424 -29.29 5.83 5.45
N LYS A 425 -27.97 5.93 5.29
CA LYS A 425 -27.30 6.96 4.48
C LYS A 425 -26.79 6.32 3.17
N GLY A 426 -26.22 7.13 2.29
CA GLY A 426 -25.53 6.69 1.08
C GLY A 426 -24.17 6.05 1.42
N ASN A 427 -23.15 6.32 0.60
CA ASN A 427 -21.81 5.77 0.79
C ASN A 427 -20.84 6.81 1.37
N VAL A 428 -19.83 6.32 2.08
CA VAL A 428 -18.58 7.06 2.30
C VAL A 428 -17.72 6.86 1.07
N ASN A 429 -17.55 7.93 0.29
CA ASN A 429 -16.63 7.94 -0.85
C ASN A 429 -15.27 8.42 -0.35
N LEU A 430 -14.36 7.47 -0.13
CA LEU A 430 -13.01 7.77 0.35
C LEU A 430 -11.99 7.62 -0.78
N ILE A 431 -11.12 8.62 -0.94
CA ILE A 431 -9.95 8.56 -1.80
C ILE A 431 -8.72 8.81 -0.93
N GLY A 432 -7.87 7.81 -0.77
CA GLY A 432 -6.68 7.90 0.08
C GLY A 432 -6.31 6.59 0.74
N SER A 433 -6.06 6.63 2.05
CA SER A 433 -5.71 5.44 2.84
C SER A 433 -6.31 5.51 4.25
N ILE A 434 -6.51 4.37 4.89
CA ILE A 434 -7.04 4.25 6.25
C ILE A 434 -6.12 3.32 7.01
N THR A 435 -5.48 3.84 8.06
CA THR A 435 -4.74 3.05 9.04
C THR A 435 -5.46 3.15 10.37
N GLN A 436 -5.79 2.02 10.98
CA GLN A 436 -6.58 2.00 12.20
C GLN A 436 -6.18 0.85 13.12
N TYR A 437 -6.42 0.99 14.42
CA TYR A 437 -6.16 -0.08 15.35
C TYR A 437 -7.16 -1.23 15.18
N LYS A 438 -8.44 -0.92 15.00
CA LYS A 438 -9.53 -1.88 14.72
C LYS A 438 -10.42 -1.35 13.60
N THR A 439 -11.13 -2.21 12.89
CA THR A 439 -12.10 -1.73 11.89
C THR A 439 -13.26 -1.04 12.59
N GLY A 440 -13.52 0.20 12.21
CA GLY A 440 -14.63 0.96 12.78
C GLY A 440 -15.96 0.67 12.10
N PRO A 441 -17.06 0.67 12.86
CA PRO A 441 -18.40 0.53 12.31
C PRO A 441 -18.81 1.80 11.55
N LEU A 442 -19.26 1.67 10.30
CA LEU A 442 -19.90 2.78 9.56
C LEU A 442 -21.42 2.70 9.48
N ALA A 443 -21.96 1.53 9.79
CA ALA A 443 -23.36 1.20 9.61
C ALA A 443 -23.85 0.26 10.71
N GLY A 444 -25.13 0.39 11.04
CA GLY A 444 -25.88 -0.58 11.83
C GLY A 444 -26.63 -1.54 10.93
N PHE A 445 -26.77 -2.78 11.38
CA PHE A 445 -27.52 -3.83 10.71
C PHE A 445 -28.66 -4.29 11.61
N ALA A 446 -29.77 -4.70 11.02
CA ALA A 446 -30.92 -5.18 11.75
C ALA A 446 -30.60 -6.45 12.57
N VAL A 447 -31.34 -6.65 13.67
CA VAL A 447 -31.25 -7.82 14.56
C VAL A 447 -31.84 -9.07 13.90
N ASN A 448 -31.18 -10.22 14.10
CA ASN A 448 -31.53 -11.53 13.54
C ASN A 448 -32.61 -12.28 14.36
N LEU A 449 -33.19 -13.33 13.76
CA LEU A 449 -34.12 -14.35 14.27
C LEU A 449 -33.85 -14.94 15.67
N MET A 450 -32.67 -14.74 16.27
CA MET A 450 -32.33 -15.35 17.57
C MET A 450 -32.95 -14.66 18.79
N ASP A 451 -33.57 -13.47 18.65
CA ASP A 451 -34.13 -12.71 19.79
C ASP A 451 -35.62 -12.32 19.71
N LEU A 452 -36.34 -12.46 18.59
CA LEU A 452 -37.78 -12.10 18.53
C LEU A 452 -38.61 -12.91 17.51
N PRO A 453 -39.90 -13.18 17.81
CA PRO A 453 -40.82 -13.89 16.94
C PRO A 453 -41.45 -12.92 15.91
N ALA A 454 -40.73 -12.61 14.84
CA ALA A 454 -41.30 -11.88 13.70
C ALA A 454 -40.86 -12.51 12.36
N PRO A 455 -41.67 -12.41 11.30
CA PRO A 455 -41.43 -13.13 10.06
C PRO A 455 -40.54 -12.29 9.11
N TYR A 456 -39.32 -12.78 8.88
CA TYR A 456 -38.46 -12.55 7.70
C TYR A 456 -37.70 -11.21 7.56
N ASP A 457 -36.53 -11.12 8.20
CA ASP A 457 -35.31 -10.54 7.59
C ASP A 457 -34.17 -11.56 7.80
N ILE A 458 -33.79 -12.25 6.72
CA ILE A 458 -32.73 -13.27 6.70
C ILE A 458 -31.43 -12.75 6.06
N LEU A 459 -31.41 -11.51 5.59
CA LEU A 459 -30.30 -10.92 4.83
C LEU A 459 -29.53 -9.85 5.63
N ASN A 460 -30.06 -9.45 6.79
CA ASN A 460 -29.43 -8.47 7.69
C ASN A 460 -29.06 -7.18 6.93
N GLU A 461 -30.06 -6.55 6.32
CA GLU A 461 -29.88 -5.29 5.58
C GLU A 461 -29.45 -4.14 6.52
N ARG A 462 -28.80 -3.12 5.95
CA ARG A 462 -28.34 -1.94 6.68
C ARG A 462 -29.53 -1.14 7.20
N SER A 463 -29.65 -1.08 8.52
CA SER A 463 -30.68 -0.29 9.20
C SER A 463 -30.30 1.19 9.30
N SER A 464 -29.00 1.50 9.30
CA SER A 464 -28.50 2.85 9.59
C SER A 464 -27.06 3.06 9.11
N GLY A 465 -26.66 4.32 8.92
CA GLY A 465 -25.29 4.68 8.56
C GLY A 465 -24.92 4.45 7.09
N TYR A 466 -23.63 4.38 6.80
CA TYR A 466 -23.09 4.47 5.44
C TYR A 466 -22.52 3.14 4.91
N GLY A 467 -22.64 2.95 3.59
CA GLY A 467 -21.87 1.95 2.86
C GLY A 467 -20.43 2.39 2.58
N LYS A 468 -19.58 1.45 2.17
CA LYS A 468 -18.15 1.70 1.88
C LYS A 468 -17.90 1.74 0.38
N ASN A 469 -17.39 2.87 -0.11
CA ASN A 469 -16.87 3.01 -1.47
C ASN A 469 -15.49 3.65 -1.40
N TYR A 470 -14.46 2.83 -1.29
CA TYR A 470 -13.11 3.30 -1.02
C TYR A 470 -12.20 3.11 -2.22
N TRP A 471 -11.32 4.07 -2.44
CA TRP A 471 -10.35 4.11 -3.52
C TRP A 471 -8.99 4.47 -2.96
N HIS A 472 -7.98 3.68 -3.33
CA HIS A 472 -6.60 3.99 -3.00
C HIS A 472 -6.10 5.14 -3.85
N ASP A 473 -5.48 6.14 -3.23
CA ASP A 473 -4.74 7.17 -3.96
C ASP A 473 -3.36 6.60 -4.38
N PRO A 474 -3.12 6.32 -5.68
CA PRO A 474 -1.89 5.67 -6.13
C PRO A 474 -0.63 6.48 -5.83
N ARG A 475 -0.76 7.81 -5.67
CA ARG A 475 0.36 8.70 -5.33
C ARG A 475 0.96 8.38 -3.97
N LEU A 476 0.17 7.80 -3.05
CA LEU A 476 0.61 7.38 -1.72
C LEU A 476 1.67 6.28 -1.72
N MET A 477 1.93 5.64 -2.87
CA MET A 477 3.02 4.67 -2.98
C MET A 477 4.42 5.33 -3.05
N TYR A 478 4.49 6.62 -3.35
CA TYR A 478 5.74 7.36 -3.50
C TYR A 478 5.74 8.76 -2.88
N GLU A 479 4.58 9.24 -2.43
CA GLU A 479 4.41 10.56 -1.86
C GLU A 479 3.46 10.55 -0.65
N LEU A 480 3.92 11.10 0.47
CA LEU A 480 3.18 11.16 1.72
C LEU A 480 2.59 12.55 1.99
N PRO A 481 1.47 12.63 2.73
CA PRO A 481 1.11 13.85 3.42
C PRO A 481 2.26 14.35 4.33
N PRO A 482 2.36 15.67 4.59
CA PRO A 482 3.46 16.24 5.37
C PRO A 482 3.59 15.60 6.76
N ASN A 483 4.71 14.93 7.04
CA ASN A 483 5.00 14.30 8.35
C ASN A 483 3.92 13.29 8.80
N PHE A 484 3.51 12.40 7.91
CA PHE A 484 2.60 11.29 8.24
C PHE A 484 3.30 10.20 9.06
N LEU A 485 2.54 9.44 9.86
CA LEU A 485 3.09 8.37 10.69
C LEU A 485 3.53 7.16 9.87
N GLU A 486 4.69 6.62 10.20
CA GLU A 486 5.27 5.44 9.57
C GLU A 486 5.20 4.19 10.49
N PRO A 487 5.28 2.98 9.93
CA PRO A 487 5.40 1.76 10.72
C PRO A 487 6.66 1.76 11.60
N THR A 488 6.58 1.12 12.77
CA THR A 488 7.76 0.94 13.66
C THR A 488 8.86 0.09 13.01
N ASN A 489 8.47 -0.81 12.09
CA ASN A 489 9.38 -1.61 11.27
C ASN A 489 9.46 -1.05 9.83
N SER A 490 9.40 0.28 9.65
CA SER A 490 9.57 0.94 8.36
C SER A 490 10.99 0.70 7.83
N GLY A 491 11.09 0.35 6.55
CA GLY A 491 12.35 0.05 5.88
C GLY A 491 12.16 -0.13 4.38
N TRP A 492 13.26 -0.03 3.63
CA TRP A 492 13.28 -0.33 2.20
C TRP A 492 13.46 -1.82 1.97
N GLU A 493 12.56 -2.42 1.20
CA GLU A 493 12.58 -3.83 0.82
C GLU A 493 12.85 -3.98 -0.68
N ILE A 494 13.56 -5.06 -1.04
CA ILE A 494 13.76 -5.47 -2.43
C ILE A 494 12.57 -6.33 -2.83
N ILE A 495 11.73 -5.81 -3.73
CA ILE A 495 10.54 -6.52 -4.24
C ILE A 495 10.91 -7.42 -5.41
N GLU A 496 11.83 -6.95 -6.26
CA GLU A 496 12.30 -7.70 -7.42
C GLU A 496 13.82 -7.53 -7.49
N TRP A 497 14.52 -8.65 -7.68
CA TRP A 497 15.93 -8.68 -8.02
C TRP A 497 16.07 -9.39 -9.35
N ARG A 498 16.78 -8.78 -10.29
CA ARG A 498 17.12 -9.45 -11.55
C ARG A 498 18.48 -9.03 -12.04
N GLU A 499 19.13 -9.98 -12.69
CA GLU A 499 20.34 -9.68 -13.43
C GLU A 499 20.00 -9.22 -14.84
N LYS A 500 20.55 -8.06 -15.23
CA LYS A 500 20.43 -7.54 -16.60
C LYS A 500 21.61 -8.02 -17.41
N SER A 501 21.33 -8.70 -18.52
CA SER A 501 22.38 -9.05 -19.47
C SER A 501 22.97 -7.77 -20.04
N ASN A 502 24.25 -7.51 -19.74
CA ASN A 502 24.97 -6.44 -20.40
C ASN A 502 25.03 -6.75 -21.91
N PRO A 503 24.71 -5.79 -22.80
CA PRO A 503 24.87 -6.00 -24.22
C PRO A 503 26.32 -6.40 -24.45
N SER A 504 26.52 -7.60 -24.99
CA SER A 504 27.85 -8.05 -25.39
C SER A 504 28.36 -7.06 -26.43
N THR A 505 29.41 -6.31 -26.12
CA THR A 505 30.17 -5.52 -27.09
C THR A 505 30.99 -6.44 -28.00
N LEU A 506 30.33 -7.44 -28.61
CA LEU A 506 30.87 -8.26 -29.69
C LEU A 506 30.13 -7.88 -30.98
N SER A 507 30.35 -6.65 -31.43
CA SER A 507 29.82 -6.12 -32.69
C SER A 507 30.71 -6.48 -33.89
N TRP A 508 31.22 -7.72 -33.98
CA TRP A 508 32.01 -8.14 -35.14
C TRP A 508 31.79 -9.60 -35.54
N PHE A 509 30.55 -10.10 -35.56
CA PHE A 509 30.22 -11.26 -36.40
C PHE A 509 28.80 -11.13 -36.95
N ARG A 510 28.61 -10.14 -37.82
CA ARG A 510 27.51 -10.12 -38.79
C ARG A 510 28.10 -9.88 -40.17
N GLU A 511 28.97 -10.79 -40.61
CA GLU A 511 29.23 -10.93 -42.04
C GLU A 511 28.11 -11.77 -42.66
N SER A 512 27.47 -11.12 -43.63
CA SER A 512 26.55 -11.63 -44.64
C SER A 512 26.71 -13.11 -45.00
N VAL A 513 25.69 -13.90 -44.72
CA VAL A 513 25.39 -15.11 -45.50
C VAL A 513 24.36 -14.71 -46.56
N PRO A 514 24.70 -14.70 -47.86
CA PRO A 514 23.71 -14.48 -48.91
C PRO A 514 22.72 -15.66 -48.95
N ALA A 515 21.45 -15.35 -49.17
CA ALA A 515 20.36 -16.31 -49.24
C ALA A 515 20.63 -17.40 -50.29
N ALA A 516 20.97 -18.61 -49.84
CA ALA A 516 20.96 -19.80 -50.68
C ALA A 516 19.51 -20.28 -50.82
N GLY A 517 19.01 -20.23 -52.06
CA GLY A 517 17.67 -20.68 -52.42
C GLY A 517 17.45 -22.15 -52.08
N ILE A 518 16.29 -22.42 -51.48
CA ILE A 518 15.75 -23.76 -51.26
C ILE A 518 15.36 -24.32 -52.63
N ILE A 519 16.12 -25.30 -53.13
CA ILE A 519 15.69 -26.15 -54.25
C ILE A 519 14.98 -27.36 -53.63
N ILE A 520 13.67 -27.44 -53.85
CA ILE A 520 12.85 -28.62 -53.55
C ILE A 520 13.11 -29.65 -54.65
N LEU A 521 13.82 -30.73 -54.34
CA LEU A 521 13.92 -31.91 -55.20
C LEU A 521 12.69 -32.78 -54.99
N ASN A 522 11.76 -32.73 -55.96
CA ASN A 522 10.71 -33.73 -56.11
C ASN A 522 11.32 -35.01 -56.69
N ILE A 523 11.31 -36.10 -55.92
CA ILE A 523 11.61 -37.44 -56.42
C ILE A 523 10.27 -38.07 -56.79
N LYS A 524 10.14 -38.45 -58.07
CA LYS A 524 9.07 -39.31 -58.60
C LYS A 524 9.29 -40.77 -58.22
#